data_AF-A0A1X1AIF3-F1
#
_entry.id   AF-A0A1X1AIF3-F1
#
_cell.length_a   1.000
_cell.length_b   1.000
_cell.length_c   1.000
_cell.angle_alpha   90.00
_cell.angle_beta   90.00
_cell.angle_gamma   90.00
#
_symmetry.space_group_name_H-M   'P 1'
#
loop_
_entity.id
_entity.type
_entity.pdbx_description
1 polymer ?
#
loop_
_entity_poly.entity_id
_entity_poly.type
_entity_poly.pdbx_seq_one_letter_code
_entity_poly.pdbx_strand_id
1 'polypeptide(L)'
;MAETFETRIDRLIREAQECGEFDNLPGAGKPLDLSDADDPEWWAKRKIKEENLGASALLPPTLQLRREAASYPESLRDLRNESAVRAVLEDFNRRVRRDRLAPSLGPASYVIARTVDVDEMIERWRSFRR
;
A
#
# COMPACT_ATOMS: atom_id res chain seq x y z
N MET A 1 -24.95 -30.25 -30.27
CA MET A 1 -23.69 -30.33 -29.48
C MET A 1 -23.26 -28.89 -29.26
N ALA A 2 -23.38 -28.37 -28.04
CA ALA A 2 -23.05 -26.97 -27.76
C ALA A 2 -21.54 -26.86 -27.57
N GLU A 3 -20.84 -26.25 -28.53
CA GLU A 3 -19.44 -25.86 -28.35
C GLU A 3 -19.37 -24.81 -27.25
N THR A 4 -18.77 -25.18 -26.12
CA THR A 4 -18.56 -24.26 -25.01
C THR A 4 -17.34 -23.42 -25.37
N PHE A 5 -17.56 -22.16 -25.71
CA PHE A 5 -16.47 -21.22 -25.99
C PHE A 5 -15.66 -21.02 -24.72
N GLU A 6 -14.46 -21.62 -24.67
CA GLU A 6 -13.49 -21.43 -23.60
C GLU A 6 -13.06 -19.96 -23.56
N THR A 7 -13.16 -19.33 -22.39
CA THR A 7 -12.66 -17.95 -22.25
C THR A 7 -11.12 -17.96 -22.32
N ARG A 8 -10.52 -16.84 -22.71
CA ARG A 8 -9.05 -16.73 -22.75
C ARG A 8 -8.40 -17.08 -21.40
N ILE A 9 -9.09 -16.80 -20.29
CA ILE A 9 -8.59 -17.10 -18.94
C ILE A 9 -8.62 -18.60 -18.69
N ASP A 10 -9.72 -19.27 -19.02
CA ASP A 10 -9.84 -20.73 -18.85
C ASP A 10 -8.78 -21.46 -19.68
N ARG A 11 -8.51 -20.99 -20.91
CA ARG A 11 -7.46 -21.54 -21.77
C ARG A 11 -6.08 -21.46 -21.13
N LEU A 12 -5.72 -20.30 -20.59
CA LEU A 12 -4.42 -20.08 -19.93
C LEU A 12 -4.26 -20.95 -18.69
N ILE A 13 -5.33 -21.14 -17.92
CA ILE A 13 -5.31 -22.03 -16.74
C ILE A 13 -5.08 -23.47 -17.17
N ARG A 14 -5.81 -23.94 -18.20
CA ARG A 14 -5.65 -25.30 -18.72
C ARG A 14 -4.25 -25.55 -19.26
N GLU A 15 -3.71 -24.64 -20.08
CA GLU A 15 -2.35 -24.75 -20.62
C GLU A 15 -1.30 -24.77 -19.50
N ALA A 16 -1.45 -23.94 -18.46
CA ALA A 16 -0.55 -23.95 -17.30
C ALA A 16 -0.63 -25.26 -16.50
N GLN A 17 -1.83 -25.86 -16.37
CA GLN A 17 -2.00 -27.19 -15.77
C GLN A 17 -1.33 -28.29 -16.59
N GLU A 18 -1.50 -28.27 -17.92
CA GLU A 18 -0.88 -29.25 -18.84
C GLU A 18 0.65 -29.17 -18.82
N CYS A 19 1.21 -27.97 -18.64
CA CYS A 19 2.65 -27.76 -18.48
C CYS A 19 3.19 -28.10 -17.09
N GLY A 20 2.34 -28.48 -16.12
CA GLY A 20 2.76 -28.81 -14.76
C GLY A 20 3.20 -27.60 -13.92
N GLU A 21 2.83 -26.37 -14.31
CA GLU A 21 3.18 -25.14 -13.57
C GLU A 21 2.63 -25.13 -12.12
N PHE A 22 1.65 -26.00 -11.83
CA PHE A 22 1.07 -26.17 -10.49
C PHE A 22 1.59 -27.40 -9.72
N ASP A 23 2.47 -28.22 -10.29
CA ASP A 23 2.85 -29.52 -9.69
C ASP A 23 3.80 -29.39 -8.49
N ASN A 24 4.53 -28.29 -8.36
CA ASN A 24 5.53 -28.06 -7.30
C ASN A 24 5.30 -26.77 -6.51
N LEU A 25 4.03 -26.43 -6.27
CA LEU A 25 3.72 -25.23 -5.51
C LEU A 25 4.25 -25.31 -4.07
N PRO A 26 4.76 -24.20 -3.53
CA PRO A 26 5.12 -24.12 -2.12
C PRO A 26 3.86 -24.36 -1.27
N GLY A 27 3.80 -25.53 -0.62
CA GLY A 27 2.65 -25.93 0.19
C GLY A 27 1.83 -27.09 -0.38
N ALA A 28 2.12 -27.58 -1.59
CA ALA A 28 1.47 -28.75 -2.16
C ALA A 28 1.56 -29.96 -1.21
N GLY A 29 0.41 -30.59 -0.93
CA GLY A 29 0.30 -31.75 -0.05
C GLY A 29 0.47 -31.48 1.45
N LYS A 30 0.74 -30.23 1.87
CA LYS A 30 0.83 -29.87 3.29
C LYS A 30 -0.55 -29.53 3.85
N PRO A 31 -0.83 -29.82 5.14
CA PRO A 31 -2.08 -29.41 5.76
C PRO A 31 -2.20 -27.88 5.74
N LEU A 32 -3.40 -27.39 5.42
CA LEU A 32 -3.70 -25.97 5.50
C LEU A 32 -3.80 -25.54 6.95
N ASP A 33 -3.06 -24.49 7.32
CA ASP A 33 -3.28 -23.80 8.58
C ASP A 33 -4.47 -22.84 8.43
N LEU A 34 -5.57 -23.19 9.08
CA LEU A 34 -6.85 -22.48 9.07
C LEU A 34 -7.22 -21.97 10.48
N SER A 35 -6.25 -21.85 11.39
CA SER A 35 -6.49 -21.37 12.76
C SER A 35 -7.23 -20.03 12.83
N ASP A 36 -7.04 -19.19 11.80
CA ASP A 36 -7.58 -17.83 11.72
C ASP A 36 -8.84 -17.76 10.84
N ALA A 37 -9.34 -18.88 10.31
CA ALA A 37 -10.39 -18.91 9.29
C ALA A 37 -11.76 -18.37 9.75
N ASP A 38 -11.97 -18.24 11.06
CA ASP A 38 -13.16 -17.59 11.63
C ASP A 38 -13.22 -16.08 11.34
N ASP A 39 -12.10 -15.44 11.00
CA ASP A 39 -12.03 -14.04 10.59
C ASP A 39 -12.30 -13.91 9.09
N PRO A 40 -13.34 -13.18 8.63
CA PRO A 40 -13.64 -13.06 7.19
C PRO A 40 -12.49 -12.49 6.33
N GLU A 41 -11.54 -11.79 6.95
CA GLU A 41 -10.38 -11.18 6.30
C GLU A 41 -9.08 -11.97 6.54
N TRP A 42 -9.17 -13.21 7.04
CA TRP A 42 -8.03 -14.07 7.42
C TRP A 42 -6.98 -14.17 6.31
N TRP A 43 -7.43 -14.38 5.07
CA TRP A 43 -6.56 -14.58 3.91
C TRP A 43 -5.79 -13.30 3.56
N ALA A 44 -6.43 -12.13 3.68
CA ALA A 44 -5.82 -10.84 3.39
C ALA A 44 -4.76 -10.52 4.45
N LYS A 45 -5.10 -10.71 5.74
CA LYS A 45 -4.17 -10.54 6.87
C LYS A 45 -2.94 -11.44 6.75
N ARG A 46 -3.14 -12.71 6.33
CA ARG A 46 -2.04 -13.64 6.11
C ARG A 46 -1.16 -13.20 4.95
N LYS A 47 -1.75 -12.75 3.84
CA LYS A 47 -1.00 -12.26 2.67
C LYS A 47 -0.18 -11.02 2.98
N ILE A 48 -0.72 -10.08 3.76
CA ILE A 48 0.01 -8.91 4.28
C ILE A 48 1.25 -9.34 5.04
N LYS A 49 1.10 -10.31 5.95
CA LYS A 49 2.18 -10.84 6.79
C LYS A 49 3.24 -11.58 5.96
N GLU A 50 2.83 -12.42 5.01
CA GLU A 50 3.72 -13.18 4.12
C GLU A 50 4.57 -12.27 3.22
N GLU A 51 3.95 -11.23 2.64
CA GLU A 51 4.63 -10.32 1.70
C GLU A 51 5.41 -9.19 2.42
N ASN A 52 5.46 -9.19 3.76
CA ASN A 52 5.99 -8.12 4.59
C ASN A 52 5.48 -6.72 4.17
N LEU A 53 4.25 -6.67 3.69
CA LEU A 53 3.59 -5.42 3.35
C LEU A 53 3.17 -4.81 4.68
N GLY A 54 3.84 -3.74 5.13
CA GLY A 54 3.32 -2.99 6.27
C GLY A 54 1.86 -2.61 6.00
N ALA A 55 0.98 -2.61 7.01
CA ALA A 55 -0.46 -2.35 6.83
C ALA A 55 -0.77 -1.03 6.06
N SER A 56 0.19 -0.10 6.02
CA SER A 56 0.11 1.11 5.21
C SER A 56 0.17 0.88 3.69
N ALA A 57 0.79 -0.20 3.21
CA ALA A 57 0.91 -0.52 1.79
C ALA A 57 -0.43 -0.88 1.14
N LEU A 58 -1.41 -1.30 1.94
CA LEU A 58 -2.77 -1.58 1.47
C LEU A 58 -3.70 -0.36 1.49
N LEU A 59 -3.29 0.73 2.14
CA LEU A 59 -4.12 1.92 2.18
C LEU A 59 -4.17 2.57 0.80
N PRO A 60 -5.32 3.12 0.38
CA PRO A 60 -5.37 4.02 -0.77
C PRO A 60 -4.31 5.12 -0.64
N PRO A 61 -3.69 5.58 -1.76
CA PRO A 61 -2.60 6.55 -1.74
C PRO A 61 -2.89 7.80 -0.89
N THR A 62 -4.12 8.30 -0.92
CA THR A 62 -4.52 9.47 -0.14
C THR A 62 -4.52 9.22 1.37
N LEU A 63 -4.87 8.01 1.82
CA LEU A 63 -4.79 7.62 3.24
C LEU A 63 -3.35 7.41 3.69
N GLN A 64 -2.47 6.90 2.81
CA GLN A 64 -1.04 6.84 3.09
C GLN A 64 -0.46 8.25 3.34
N LEU A 65 -0.79 9.22 2.47
CA LEU A 65 -0.36 10.61 2.61
C LEU A 65 -0.89 11.27 3.89
N ARG A 66 -2.15 11.00 4.28
CA ARG A 66 -2.69 11.54 5.53
C ARG A 66 -2.02 10.95 6.77
N ARG A 67 -1.70 9.65 6.74
CA ARG A 67 -0.97 8.99 7.82
C ARG A 67 0.44 9.55 7.96
N GLU A 68 1.15 9.76 6.85
CA GLU A 68 2.47 10.38 6.85
C GLU A 68 2.41 11.83 7.39
N ALA A 69 1.45 12.63 6.96
CA ALA A 69 1.27 13.98 7.50
C ALA A 69 0.98 13.98 9.01
N ALA A 70 0.28 12.96 9.51
CA ALA A 70 -0.04 12.81 10.93
C ALA A 70 1.16 12.37 11.78
N SER A 71 2.25 11.87 11.17
CA SER A 71 3.47 11.53 11.90
C SER A 71 4.44 12.71 12.03
N TYR A 72 4.13 13.86 11.44
CA TYR A 72 4.95 15.07 11.57
C TYR A 72 4.54 15.86 12.82
N PRO A 73 5.52 16.37 13.61
CA PRO A 73 6.96 16.43 13.31
C PRO A 73 7.79 15.22 13.78
N GLU A 74 7.21 14.24 14.47
CA GLU A 74 7.93 13.15 15.14
C GLU A 74 8.80 12.32 14.19
N SER A 75 8.30 11.99 12.99
CA SER A 75 9.06 11.21 12.00
C SER A 75 10.22 12.00 11.37
N LEU A 76 10.28 13.32 11.54
CA LEU A 76 11.36 14.17 11.05
C LEU A 76 12.49 14.32 12.07
N ARG A 77 12.33 13.81 13.31
CA ARG A 77 13.31 14.02 14.39
C ARG A 77 14.69 13.42 14.09
N ASP A 78 14.74 12.32 13.36
CA ASP A 78 15.99 11.63 13.03
C ASP A 78 16.83 12.38 11.97
N LEU A 79 16.19 13.27 11.20
CA LEU A 79 16.89 14.11 10.24
C LEU A 79 17.68 15.18 11.01
N ARG A 80 18.97 15.34 10.69
CA ARG A 80 19.86 16.26 11.41
C ARG A 80 19.91 17.66 10.79
N ASN A 81 19.68 17.74 9.49
CA ASN A 81 19.81 18.91 8.64
C ASN A 81 18.44 19.42 8.18
N GLU A 82 18.26 20.74 8.26
CA GLU A 82 17.05 21.40 7.77
C GLU A 82 16.83 21.19 6.27
N SER A 83 17.91 21.15 5.48
CA SER A 83 17.81 20.89 4.04
C SER A 83 17.18 19.53 3.73
N ALA A 84 17.43 18.49 4.54
CA ALA A 84 16.76 17.21 4.35
C ALA A 84 15.30 17.26 4.78
N VAL A 85 14.98 17.93 5.88
CA VAL A 85 13.59 18.13 6.33
C VAL A 85 12.80 18.86 5.25
N ARG A 86 13.35 19.94 4.69
CA ARG A 86 12.76 20.69 3.58
C ARG A 86 12.54 19.80 2.36
N ALA A 87 13.55 19.02 1.96
CA ALA A 87 13.43 18.10 0.82
C ALA A 87 12.32 17.06 1.02
N VAL A 88 12.16 16.50 2.23
CA VAL A 88 11.10 15.54 2.56
C VAL A 88 9.72 16.21 2.48
N LEU A 89 9.56 17.40 3.04
CA LEU A 89 8.29 18.14 3.02
C LEU A 89 7.90 18.60 1.61
N GLU A 90 8.87 19.00 0.80
CA GLU A 90 8.66 19.34 -0.62
C GLU A 90 8.26 18.12 -1.44
N ASP A 91 8.92 16.97 -1.22
CA ASP A 91 8.52 15.70 -1.84
C ASP A 91 7.11 15.30 -1.45
N PHE A 92 6.78 15.37 -0.16
CA PHE A 92 5.44 15.11 0.35
C PHE A 92 4.40 15.99 -0.35
N ASN A 93 4.63 17.30 -0.41
CA ASN A 93 3.74 18.25 -1.08
C ASN A 93 3.57 17.95 -2.56
N ARG A 94 4.64 17.54 -3.25
CA ARG A 94 4.60 17.08 -4.64
C ARG A 94 3.74 15.82 -4.78
N ARG A 95 3.88 14.83 -3.91
CA ARG A 95 3.06 13.60 -3.92
C ARG A 95 1.58 13.90 -3.67
N VAL A 96 1.27 14.79 -2.72
CA VAL A 96 -0.11 15.26 -2.48
C VAL A 96 -0.71 15.92 -3.71
N ARG A 97 0.04 16.78 -4.40
CA ARG A 97 -0.44 17.43 -5.64
C ARG A 97 -0.67 16.41 -6.75
N ARG A 98 0.23 15.43 -6.91
CA ARG A 98 0.09 14.36 -7.90
C ARG A 98 -1.15 13.50 -7.64
N ASP A 99 -1.38 13.13 -6.39
CA ASP A 99 -2.55 12.33 -5.98
C ASP A 99 -3.87 13.06 -6.32
N ARG A 100 -3.94 14.37 -6.07
CA ARG A 100 -5.11 15.20 -6.43
C ARG A 100 -5.39 15.29 -7.94
N LEU A 101 -4.34 15.17 -8.76
CA LEU A 101 -4.45 15.23 -10.22
C LEU A 101 -4.70 13.85 -10.84
N ALA A 102 -4.55 12.77 -10.07
CA ALA A 102 -4.76 11.42 -10.57
C ALA A 102 -6.26 11.15 -10.81
N PRO A 103 -6.63 10.48 -11.91
CA PRO A 103 -8.01 10.07 -12.13
C PRO A 103 -8.46 9.13 -11.00
N SER A 104 -9.47 9.52 -10.23
CA SER A 104 -9.95 8.68 -9.14
C SER A 104 -11.01 7.69 -9.65
N LEU A 105 -10.87 6.42 -9.30
CA LEU A 105 -11.89 5.39 -9.51
C LEU A 105 -12.46 4.98 -8.15
N GLY A 106 -13.70 5.39 -7.85
CA GLY A 106 -14.48 4.90 -6.71
C GLY A 106 -14.67 5.88 -5.52
N PRO A 107 -15.39 5.44 -4.46
CA PRO A 107 -15.83 6.29 -3.35
C PRO A 107 -14.71 6.82 -2.44
N ALA A 108 -13.52 6.22 -2.44
CA ALA A 108 -12.37 6.72 -1.67
C ALA A 108 -11.84 8.07 -2.19
N SER A 109 -12.30 8.51 -3.37
CA SER A 109 -11.96 9.78 -4.00
C SER A 109 -12.37 11.04 -3.24
N TYR A 110 -13.31 10.93 -2.30
CA TYR A 110 -13.78 12.09 -1.52
C TYR A 110 -12.79 12.55 -0.44
N VAL A 111 -11.83 11.70 -0.06
CA VAL A 111 -10.84 12.06 0.97
C VAL A 111 -9.65 12.73 0.30
N ILE A 112 -9.24 13.90 0.79
CA ILE A 112 -8.09 14.65 0.26
C ILE A 112 -7.00 14.76 1.34
N ALA A 113 -5.75 14.53 0.95
CA ALA A 113 -4.58 14.86 1.77
C ALA A 113 -4.23 16.35 1.65
N ARG A 114 -3.91 17.00 2.77
CA ARG A 114 -3.51 18.42 2.80
C ARG A 114 -2.00 18.54 2.57
N THR A 115 -1.59 19.61 1.89
CA THR A 115 -0.18 20.02 1.84
C THR A 115 0.22 20.60 3.18
N VAL A 116 1.50 20.52 3.49
CA VAL A 116 2.11 21.07 4.71
C VAL A 116 2.84 22.36 4.35
N ASP A 117 2.72 23.39 5.19
CA ASP A 117 3.57 24.58 5.11
C ASP A 117 4.98 24.20 5.58
N VAL A 118 5.95 24.35 4.68
CA VAL A 118 7.31 23.86 4.88
C VAL A 118 8.03 24.69 5.94
N ASP A 119 7.86 26.01 5.91
CA ASP A 119 8.58 26.91 6.81
C ASP A 119 7.99 26.80 8.22
N GLU A 120 6.66 26.75 8.35
CA GLU A 120 5.99 26.52 9.64
C GLU A 120 6.40 25.16 10.24
N MET A 121 6.47 24.10 9.42
CA MET A 121 6.86 22.78 9.90
C MET A 121 8.33 22.72 10.32
N ILE A 122 9.22 23.45 9.66
CA ILE A 122 10.63 23.55 10.07
C ILE A 122 10.76 24.24 11.43
N GLU A 123 9.99 25.30 11.68
CA GLU A 123 9.96 25.96 12.98
C GLU A 123 9.48 25.01 14.09
N ARG A 124 8.39 24.26 13.82
CA ARG A 124 7.90 23.22 14.73
C ARG A 124 8.90 22.10 14.97
N TRP A 125 9.60 21.65 13.92
CA TRP A 125 10.65 20.64 14.05
C TRP A 125 11.84 21.13 14.88
N ARG A 126 12.26 22.39 14.69
CA ARG A 126 13.32 23.02 15.49
C ARG A 126 12.93 23.13 16.96
N SER A 127 11.69 23.51 17.27
CA SER A 127 11.21 23.62 18.65
C SER A 127 11.10 22.25 19.34
N PHE A 128 10.76 21.19 18.60
CA PHE A 128 10.69 19.81 19.11
C PHE A 128 12.06 19.16 19.42
N ARG A 129 13.15 19.77 18.96
CA ARG A 129 14.54 19.34 19.20
C ARG A 129 15.24 20.12 20.31
N ARG A 130 14.66 21.22 20.78
CA ARG A 130 15.17 22.01 21.90
C ARG A 130 14.70 21.39 23.22
#